data_AF-A0A2N1CAF1-F1
#
_entry.id   AF-A0A2N1CAF1-F1
#
_cell.length_a   1.000
_cell.length_b   1.000
_cell.length_c   1.000
_cell.angle_alpha   90.00
_cell.angle_beta   90.00
_cell.angle_gamma   90.00
#
_symmetry.space_group_name_H-M   'P 1'
#
loop_
_entity.id
_entity.type
_entity.pdbx_description
1 polymer ?
#
loop_
_entity_poly.entity_id
_entity_poly.type
_entity_poly.pdbx_seq_one_letter_code
_entity_poly.pdbx_strand_id
1 'polypeptide(L)'
;MNNSRPIFSKTLKKDLVKDYRESVNESLESKVGVPNSLKKFLTDTNDTSYVVSKFEQRVFFPANFRMALKDNYSLVVGFFEEAIELHNKYIAGCRFPDDGFEWFNQPELSDFQGRLFRAFSILGKALAHKKRRKSAYEAQGFLFKNVTSPLDKFTWKEGCRLDFLFQQSFDLLVQSYLSQFVSDSIQASNDINLDYGISIDHKKMCQTPLEAHFLDEQIKLYNVQDYVIAEDIIEGLASDLVCMETKSVISNEDLLFDIYELIPLYIKSWSPDKNKIVLNDQLAIFLVMDYGFPSFVLGKIDDEAANLITSTFRFSWSVTNEFRCWAKLDVESEALQKIGNFVLKEFHDKLVSLFAIRKPEVKKIEPTEYVNDYAYEVADFTTKYYQALSISDSVKENQCSDAQRINVPSMMMSSFFTFMQKTFDCKVDNGKGSEMKIWRNGSKIYTLGRHKQDQKIPSLLIKKVLKRLDITTEEWLSSLKKS
;
A
#
# COMPACT_ATOMS: atom_id res chain seq x y z
N MET A 1 15.20 -7.39 4.71
CA MET A 1 15.21 -5.92 4.39
C MET A 1 16.61 -5.29 4.39
N ASN A 2 16.79 -4.08 3.81
CA ASN A 2 17.97 -3.20 4.03
C ASN A 2 17.50 -1.76 4.30
N ASN A 3 17.89 -1.16 5.44
CA ASN A 3 17.40 0.16 5.86
C ASN A 3 15.87 0.30 5.77
N SER A 4 15.13 -0.68 6.30
CA SER A 4 13.66 -0.77 6.23
C SER A 4 13.05 -0.90 4.82
N ARG A 5 13.86 -1.21 3.80
CA ARG A 5 13.37 -1.48 2.43
C ARG A 5 13.17 -2.99 2.19
N PRO A 6 12.05 -3.43 1.60
CA PRO A 6 11.91 -4.80 1.12
C PRO A 6 12.89 -5.05 -0.03
N ILE A 7 13.52 -6.23 -0.06
CA ILE A 7 14.43 -6.63 -1.15
C ILE A 7 13.79 -7.80 -1.88
N PHE A 8 13.38 -7.56 -3.12
CA PHE A 8 12.87 -8.60 -4.00
C PHE A 8 13.95 -9.02 -5.00
N SER A 9 14.00 -10.32 -5.34
CA SER A 9 14.89 -10.81 -6.40
C SER A 9 14.44 -10.28 -7.77
N LYS A 10 15.35 -10.21 -8.75
CA LYS A 10 15.01 -9.74 -10.11
C LYS A 10 13.85 -10.55 -10.73
N THR A 11 13.84 -11.86 -10.52
CA THR A 11 12.76 -12.73 -11.01
C THR A 11 11.44 -12.40 -10.33
N LEU A 12 11.46 -12.21 -9.01
CA LEU A 12 10.24 -11.89 -8.25
C LEU A 12 9.64 -10.53 -8.62
N LYS A 13 10.50 -9.54 -8.92
CA LYS A 13 10.05 -8.23 -9.43
C LYS A 13 9.33 -8.35 -10.77
N LYS A 14 9.85 -9.15 -11.68
CA LYS A 14 9.22 -9.39 -12.98
C LYS A 14 7.87 -10.08 -12.83
N ASP A 15 7.81 -11.11 -11.99
CA ASP A 15 6.56 -11.83 -11.70
C ASP A 15 5.52 -10.85 -11.11
N LEU A 16 5.89 -10.07 -10.10
CA LEU A 16 5.02 -9.05 -9.49
C LEU A 16 4.46 -8.01 -10.47
N VAL A 17 5.33 -7.47 -11.33
CA VAL A 17 4.91 -6.47 -12.32
C VAL A 17 3.97 -7.11 -13.34
N LYS A 18 4.24 -8.35 -13.74
CA LYS A 18 3.39 -9.10 -14.67
C LYS A 18 2.02 -9.38 -14.06
N ASP A 19 1.97 -9.97 -12.87
CA ASP A 19 0.72 -10.34 -12.19
C ASP A 19 -0.17 -9.11 -11.96
N TYR A 20 0.43 -7.97 -11.57
CA TYR A 20 -0.29 -6.71 -11.43
C TYR A 20 -0.88 -6.22 -12.76
N ARG A 21 -0.12 -6.27 -13.86
CA ARG A 21 -0.61 -5.86 -15.18
C ARG A 21 -1.75 -6.75 -15.68
N GLU A 22 -1.61 -8.06 -15.52
CA GLU A 22 -2.67 -9.02 -15.90
C GLU A 22 -3.95 -8.73 -15.12
N SER A 23 -3.83 -8.53 -13.80
CA SER A 23 -4.97 -8.19 -12.95
C SER A 23 -5.64 -6.85 -13.33
N VAL A 24 -4.86 -5.82 -13.68
CA VAL A 24 -5.40 -4.53 -14.14
C VAL A 24 -6.16 -4.71 -15.46
N ASN A 25 -5.62 -5.48 -16.40
CA ASN A 25 -6.29 -5.75 -17.67
C ASN A 25 -7.62 -6.50 -17.46
N GLU A 26 -7.63 -7.54 -16.64
CA GLU A 26 -8.85 -8.29 -16.28
C GLU A 26 -9.90 -7.38 -15.65
N SER A 27 -9.50 -6.55 -14.69
CA SER A 27 -10.38 -5.56 -14.04
C SER A 27 -10.99 -4.55 -15.02
N LEU A 28 -10.21 -4.10 -16.01
CA LEU A 28 -10.69 -3.16 -17.03
C LEU A 28 -11.65 -3.82 -18.01
N GLU A 29 -11.45 -5.10 -18.32
CA GLU A 29 -12.36 -5.84 -19.20
C GLU A 29 -13.69 -6.17 -18.55
N SER A 30 -13.71 -6.43 -17.23
CA SER A 30 -14.95 -6.71 -16.50
C SER A 30 -15.81 -5.45 -16.24
N LYS A 31 -15.22 -4.25 -16.24
CA LYS A 31 -15.96 -3.00 -16.05
C LYS A 31 -16.83 -2.62 -17.26
N VAL A 32 -18.14 -2.54 -17.02
CA VAL A 32 -19.12 -2.09 -18.02
C VAL A 32 -19.04 -0.57 -18.22
N GLY A 33 -19.01 -0.11 -19.47
CA GLY A 33 -19.07 1.32 -19.81
C GLY A 33 -17.72 2.06 -19.82
N VAL A 34 -16.60 1.36 -19.64
CA VAL A 34 -15.26 1.97 -19.82
C VAL A 34 -15.03 2.27 -21.31
N PRO A 35 -14.72 3.52 -21.70
CA PRO A 35 -14.46 3.85 -23.09
C PRO A 35 -13.28 3.06 -23.67
N ASN A 36 -13.41 2.57 -24.91
CA ASN A 36 -12.33 1.84 -25.59
C ASN A 36 -11.02 2.63 -25.68
N SER A 37 -11.09 3.97 -25.77
CA SER A 37 -9.91 4.84 -25.73
C SER A 37 -9.20 4.83 -24.38
N LEU A 38 -9.95 4.78 -23.27
CA LEU A 38 -9.40 4.67 -21.92
C LEU A 38 -8.85 3.27 -21.67
N LYS A 39 -9.56 2.21 -22.10
CA LYS A 39 -9.03 0.84 -22.10
C LYS A 39 -7.70 0.80 -22.83
N LYS A 40 -7.68 1.26 -24.09
CA LYS A 40 -6.46 1.34 -24.89
C LYS A 40 -5.37 2.17 -24.21
N PHE A 41 -5.67 3.33 -23.61
CA PHE A 41 -4.66 4.12 -22.90
C PHE A 41 -4.06 3.39 -21.69
N LEU A 42 -4.88 2.66 -20.94
CA LEU A 42 -4.45 1.94 -19.74
C LEU A 42 -3.76 0.60 -20.07
N THR A 43 -4.06 0.00 -21.23
CA THR A 43 -3.53 -1.31 -21.66
C THR A 43 -2.45 -1.23 -22.74
N ASP A 44 -2.44 -0.20 -23.62
CA ASP A 44 -1.33 0.08 -24.55
C ASP A 44 -0.16 0.68 -23.76
N THR A 45 0.59 -0.18 -23.10
CA THR A 45 2.00 0.11 -22.88
C THR A 45 2.71 -0.24 -24.18
N ASN A 46 3.04 0.76 -25.00
CA ASN A 46 4.05 0.60 -26.04
C ASN A 46 5.34 0.11 -25.34
N ASP A 47 5.53 -1.21 -25.31
CA ASP A 47 6.57 -1.97 -24.59
C ASP A 47 7.98 -1.76 -25.15
N THR A 48 8.22 -0.65 -25.87
CA THR A 48 9.58 -0.28 -26.26
C THR A 48 10.30 0.25 -25.02
N SER A 49 11.05 -0.65 -24.36
CA SER A 49 11.95 -0.27 -23.28
C SER A 49 12.90 0.83 -23.76
N TYR A 50 12.94 1.96 -23.04
CA TYR A 50 13.84 3.08 -23.34
C TYR A 50 14.55 3.58 -22.08
N VAL A 51 15.71 4.21 -22.28
CA VAL A 51 16.46 4.86 -21.18
C VAL A 51 15.86 6.23 -20.91
N VAL A 52 15.47 6.49 -19.66
CA VAL A 52 14.90 7.77 -19.25
C VAL A 52 15.97 8.86 -19.35
N SER A 53 15.64 9.93 -20.06
CA SER A 53 16.53 11.08 -20.27
C SER A 53 16.50 12.03 -19.09
N LYS A 54 17.58 12.80 -18.89
CA LYS A 54 17.62 13.86 -17.86
C LYS A 54 16.63 14.99 -18.16
N PHE A 55 16.09 15.57 -17.10
CA PHE A 55 15.30 16.79 -17.17
C PHE A 55 16.20 18.00 -16.92
N GLU A 56 16.52 18.75 -17.98
CA GLU A 56 17.51 19.84 -17.97
C GLU A 56 16.89 21.24 -18.08
N GLN A 57 15.57 21.33 -18.28
CA GLN A 57 14.89 22.61 -18.41
C GLN A 57 14.79 23.31 -17.05
N ARG A 58 15.04 24.61 -17.03
CA ARG A 58 14.79 25.44 -15.84
C ARG A 58 13.30 25.61 -15.62
N VAL A 59 12.89 25.64 -14.35
CA VAL A 59 11.48 25.81 -13.98
C VAL A 59 10.99 27.19 -14.40
N PHE A 60 10.07 27.24 -15.36
CA PHE A 60 9.48 28.47 -15.85
C PHE A 60 8.05 28.25 -16.30
N PHE A 61 7.13 29.01 -15.71
CA PHE A 61 5.71 28.96 -16.05
C PHE A 61 5.23 30.27 -16.67
N PRO A 62 4.19 30.24 -17.52
CA PRO A 62 3.64 31.42 -18.17
C PRO A 62 3.02 32.41 -17.17
N ALA A 63 2.82 33.66 -17.62
CA ALA A 63 2.34 34.75 -16.76
C ALA A 63 0.96 34.47 -16.16
N ASN A 64 0.06 33.83 -16.90
CA ASN A 64 -1.28 33.47 -16.41
C ASN A 64 -1.21 32.47 -15.25
N PHE A 65 -0.29 31.51 -15.29
CA PHE A 65 -0.04 30.57 -14.20
C PHE A 65 0.49 31.28 -12.95
N ARG A 66 1.49 32.14 -13.12
CA ARG A 66 2.02 33.00 -12.05
C ARG A 66 0.93 33.83 -11.38
N MET A 67 0.07 34.46 -12.18
CA MET A 67 -1.05 35.26 -11.68
C MET A 67 -2.10 34.42 -10.95
N ALA A 68 -2.39 33.20 -11.43
CA ALA A 68 -3.37 32.32 -10.81
C ALA A 68 -2.93 31.88 -9.40
N LEU A 69 -1.67 31.47 -9.26
CA LEU A 69 -1.14 31.00 -7.98
C LEU A 69 -0.82 32.15 -7.02
N LYS A 70 -0.36 33.29 -7.54
CA LYS A 70 0.05 34.48 -6.78
C LYS A 70 1.01 34.09 -5.65
N ASP A 71 0.54 34.11 -4.40
CA ASP A 71 1.33 33.86 -3.20
C ASP A 71 1.84 32.41 -3.11
N ASN A 72 1.21 31.46 -3.82
CA ASN A 72 1.62 30.05 -3.88
C ASN A 72 2.60 29.75 -5.01
N TYR A 73 2.95 30.72 -5.86
CA TYR A 73 3.80 30.46 -7.03
C TYR A 73 5.19 29.95 -6.65
N SER A 74 5.86 30.61 -5.69
CA SER A 74 7.21 30.22 -5.26
C SER A 74 7.25 28.82 -4.64
N LEU A 75 6.19 28.44 -3.92
CA LEU A 75 6.05 27.09 -3.36
C LEU A 75 6.02 26.04 -4.48
N VAL A 76 5.18 26.25 -5.50
CA VAL A 76 5.09 25.31 -6.63
C VAL A 76 6.39 25.27 -7.42
N VAL A 77 7.05 26.40 -7.65
CA VAL A 77 8.38 26.42 -8.30
C VAL A 77 9.39 25.58 -7.51
N GLY A 78 9.46 25.74 -6.19
CA GLY A 78 10.36 24.95 -5.35
C GLY A 78 10.11 23.45 -5.43
N PHE A 79 8.85 23.01 -5.48
CA PHE A 79 8.52 21.60 -5.71
C PHE A 79 9.00 21.08 -7.06
N PHE A 80 8.90 21.87 -8.13
CA PHE A 80 9.41 21.47 -9.44
C PHE A 80 10.94 21.43 -9.49
N GLU A 81 11.62 22.35 -8.82
CA GLU A 81 13.08 22.33 -8.72
C GLU A 81 13.55 21.07 -7.99
N GLU A 82 12.95 20.76 -6.84
CA GLU A 82 13.23 19.54 -6.09
C GLU A 82 12.88 18.26 -6.88
N ALA A 83 11.74 18.25 -7.59
CA ALA A 83 11.36 17.12 -8.43
C ALA A 83 12.38 16.84 -9.53
N ILE A 84 12.96 17.88 -10.15
CA ILE A 84 13.99 17.73 -11.18
C ILE A 84 15.25 17.11 -10.59
N GLU A 85 15.65 17.54 -9.38
CA GLU A 85 16.80 16.95 -8.68
C GLU A 85 16.58 15.47 -8.37
N LEU A 86 15.42 15.13 -7.79
CA LEU A 86 15.04 13.75 -7.46
C LEU A 86 14.90 12.88 -8.72
N HIS A 87 14.25 13.38 -9.76
CA HIS A 87 14.15 12.72 -11.05
C HIS A 87 15.53 12.41 -11.63
N ASN A 88 16.41 13.40 -11.70
CA ASN A 88 17.74 13.23 -12.28
C ASN A 88 18.66 12.33 -11.43
N LYS A 89 18.34 12.18 -10.13
CA LYS A 89 19.06 11.32 -9.20
C LYS A 89 18.61 9.86 -9.25
N TYR A 90 17.31 9.59 -9.34
CA TYR A 90 16.74 8.25 -9.14
C TYR A 90 16.05 7.65 -10.37
N ILE A 91 15.63 8.46 -11.33
CA ILE A 91 14.82 8.01 -12.49
C ILE A 91 15.63 8.12 -13.79
N ALA A 92 16.33 9.22 -14.01
CA ALA A 92 17.13 9.42 -15.22
C ALA A 92 18.26 8.38 -15.33
N GLY A 93 18.42 7.79 -16.52
CA GLY A 93 19.37 6.72 -16.79
C GLY A 93 18.83 5.30 -16.53
N CYS A 94 17.69 5.15 -15.84
CA CYS A 94 16.99 3.88 -15.70
C CYS A 94 16.24 3.50 -17.00
N ARG A 95 15.91 2.22 -17.16
CA ARG A 95 15.09 1.71 -18.26
C ARG A 95 13.61 1.71 -17.87
N PHE A 96 12.77 2.44 -18.60
CA PHE A 96 11.33 2.34 -18.45
C PHE A 96 10.76 1.35 -19.48
N PRO A 97 9.80 0.49 -19.14
CA PRO A 97 9.17 0.33 -17.82
C PRO A 97 9.91 -0.60 -16.85
N ASP A 98 11.00 -1.25 -17.27
CA ASP A 98 11.70 -2.32 -16.54
C ASP A 98 12.08 -1.95 -15.10
N ASP A 99 12.57 -0.73 -14.89
CA ASP A 99 13.06 -0.23 -13.60
C ASP A 99 11.99 0.59 -12.84
N GLY A 100 10.78 0.74 -13.40
CA GLY A 100 9.72 1.55 -12.77
C GLY A 100 9.35 1.08 -11.36
N PHE A 101 9.45 -0.23 -11.13
CA PHE A 101 9.28 -0.85 -9.80
C PHE A 101 10.25 -0.28 -8.76
N GLU A 102 11.50 0.01 -9.15
CA GLU A 102 12.51 0.54 -8.21
C GLU A 102 12.19 1.96 -7.77
N TRP A 103 11.46 2.73 -8.59
CA TRP A 103 11.12 4.12 -8.29
C TRP A 103 10.10 4.18 -7.15
N PHE A 104 9.07 3.33 -7.19
CA PHE A 104 8.08 3.21 -6.09
C PHE A 104 8.72 2.75 -4.76
N ASN A 105 9.85 2.06 -4.83
CA ASN A 105 10.60 1.58 -3.67
C ASN A 105 11.64 2.59 -3.15
N GLN A 106 11.69 3.82 -3.67
CA GLN A 106 12.56 4.88 -3.15
C GLN A 106 11.84 5.72 -2.07
N PRO A 107 12.28 5.66 -0.79
CA PRO A 107 11.72 6.47 0.29
C PRO A 107 11.75 7.96 0.03
N GLU A 108 12.82 8.48 -0.58
CA GLU A 108 12.95 9.90 -0.90
C GLU A 108 11.91 10.36 -1.93
N LEU A 109 11.57 9.51 -2.90
CA LEU A 109 10.48 9.79 -3.85
C LEU A 109 9.11 9.69 -3.18
N SER A 110 8.91 8.67 -2.33
CA SER A 110 7.66 8.46 -1.60
C SER A 110 7.35 9.59 -0.61
N ASP A 111 8.36 10.09 0.11
CA ASP A 111 8.24 11.26 0.99
C ASP A 111 7.90 12.54 0.20
N PHE A 112 8.63 12.77 -0.89
CA PHE A 112 8.37 13.89 -1.77
C PHE A 112 6.94 13.88 -2.33
N GLN A 113 6.45 12.73 -2.80
CA GLN A 113 5.08 12.56 -3.25
C GLN A 113 4.06 12.83 -2.13
N GLY A 114 4.31 12.37 -0.91
CA GLY A 114 3.46 12.69 0.25
C GLY A 114 3.37 14.20 0.52
N ARG A 115 4.49 14.93 0.45
CA ARG A 115 4.51 16.40 0.55
C ARG A 115 3.76 17.08 -0.60
N LEU A 116 3.91 16.57 -1.83
CA LEU A 116 3.16 17.06 -2.97
C LEU A 116 1.65 16.88 -2.77
N PHE A 117 1.19 15.72 -2.30
CA PHE A 117 -0.24 15.47 -2.10
C PHE A 117 -0.87 16.51 -1.17
N ARG A 118 -0.25 16.73 0.00
CA ARG A 118 -0.71 17.76 0.96
C ARG A 118 -0.72 19.16 0.34
N ALA A 119 0.38 19.55 -0.31
CA ALA A 119 0.51 20.88 -0.88
C ALA A 119 -0.50 21.13 -2.03
N PHE A 120 -0.69 20.16 -2.91
CA PHE A 120 -1.57 20.28 -4.07
C PHE A 120 -3.05 20.20 -3.69
N SER A 121 -3.42 19.44 -2.66
CA SER A 121 -4.77 19.51 -2.08
C SER A 121 -5.09 20.89 -1.49
N ILE A 122 -4.19 21.43 -0.66
CA ILE A 122 -4.34 22.77 -0.08
C ILE A 122 -4.43 23.82 -1.19
N LEU A 123 -3.60 23.68 -2.23
CA LEU A 123 -3.60 24.57 -3.39
C LEU A 123 -4.94 24.54 -4.13
N GLY A 124 -5.49 23.34 -4.40
CA GLY A 124 -6.79 23.17 -5.04
C GLY A 124 -7.91 23.86 -4.24
N LYS A 125 -8.02 23.59 -2.93
CA LYS A 125 -8.99 24.24 -2.04
C LYS A 125 -8.83 25.77 -2.02
N ALA A 126 -7.60 26.28 -1.95
CA ALA A 126 -7.33 27.71 -1.95
C ALA A 126 -7.70 28.40 -3.28
N LEU A 127 -7.42 27.75 -4.41
CA LEU A 127 -7.83 28.22 -5.72
C LEU A 127 -9.36 28.23 -5.86
N ALA A 128 -10.04 27.18 -5.39
CA ALA A 128 -11.49 27.09 -5.40
C ALA A 128 -12.13 28.21 -4.59
N HIS A 129 -11.61 28.50 -3.40
CA HIS A 129 -12.07 29.61 -2.58
C HIS A 129 -11.95 30.99 -3.30
N LYS A 130 -10.89 31.20 -4.08
CA LYS A 130 -10.73 32.41 -4.92
C LYS A 130 -11.76 32.47 -6.06
N LYS A 131 -12.32 31.32 -6.46
CA LYS A 131 -13.30 31.17 -7.55
C LYS A 131 -14.71 30.80 -7.08
N ARG A 132 -14.99 30.80 -5.77
CA ARG A 132 -16.30 30.45 -5.18
C ARG A 132 -17.54 31.19 -5.71
N ARG A 133 -17.36 32.30 -6.44
CA ARG A 133 -18.44 33.07 -7.08
C ARG A 133 -18.69 32.66 -8.54
N LYS A 134 -17.95 31.69 -9.05
CA LYS A 134 -18.06 31.14 -10.42
C LYS A 134 -18.88 29.87 -10.39
N SER A 135 -19.54 29.55 -11.51
CA SER A 135 -20.13 28.22 -11.67
C SER A 135 -19.04 27.14 -11.69
N ALA A 136 -19.39 25.88 -11.42
CA ALA A 136 -18.46 24.77 -11.50
C ALA A 136 -17.78 24.69 -12.89
N TYR A 137 -18.55 24.94 -13.96
CA TYR A 137 -18.05 24.98 -15.32
C TYR A 137 -17.00 26.08 -15.55
N GLU A 138 -17.32 27.32 -15.18
CA GLU A 138 -16.38 28.44 -15.31
C GLU A 138 -15.12 28.25 -14.44
N ALA A 139 -15.31 27.69 -13.24
CA ALA A 139 -14.22 27.39 -12.31
C ALA A 139 -13.28 26.33 -12.89
N GLN A 140 -13.80 25.26 -13.48
CA GLN A 140 -13.00 24.20 -14.08
C GLN A 140 -12.27 24.69 -15.34
N GLY A 141 -12.92 25.51 -16.18
CA GLY A 141 -12.28 26.16 -17.32
C GLY A 141 -11.13 27.08 -16.90
N PHE A 142 -11.28 27.80 -15.78
CA PHE A 142 -10.19 28.59 -15.19
C PHE A 142 -9.02 27.71 -14.75
N LEU A 143 -9.30 26.62 -14.03
CA LEU A 143 -8.27 25.71 -13.52
C LEU A 143 -7.47 25.10 -14.68
N PHE A 144 -8.16 24.57 -15.68
CA PHE A 144 -7.53 23.96 -16.85
C PHE A 144 -6.58 24.92 -17.57
N LYS A 145 -7.10 26.10 -17.95
CA LYS A 145 -6.36 27.07 -18.76
C LYS A 145 -5.17 27.67 -18.03
N ASN A 146 -5.30 27.90 -16.72
CA ASN A 146 -4.34 28.71 -15.96
C ASN A 146 -3.47 27.90 -15.01
N VAL A 147 -3.82 26.65 -14.71
CA VAL A 147 -3.12 25.84 -13.70
C VAL A 147 -2.70 24.49 -14.28
N THR A 148 -3.63 23.59 -14.60
CA THR A 148 -3.24 22.21 -14.98
C THR A 148 -2.56 22.14 -16.35
N SER A 149 -3.06 22.84 -17.37
CA SER A 149 -2.40 22.81 -18.69
C SER A 149 -0.95 23.33 -18.67
N PRO A 150 -0.62 24.44 -17.97
CA PRO A 150 0.78 24.82 -17.76
C PRO A 150 1.62 23.79 -16.99
N LEU A 151 1.05 23.10 -16.00
CA LEU A 151 1.72 22.04 -15.24
C LEU A 151 2.04 20.84 -16.15
N ASP A 152 1.04 20.32 -16.85
CA ASP A 152 1.17 19.18 -17.77
C ASP A 152 2.20 19.45 -18.86
N LYS A 153 2.15 20.64 -19.47
CA LYS A 153 3.10 21.06 -20.51
C LYS A 153 4.55 21.08 -20.02
N PHE A 154 4.76 21.39 -18.75
CA PHE A 154 6.11 21.39 -18.18
C PHE A 154 6.57 19.96 -17.87
N THR A 155 5.70 19.13 -17.29
CA THR A 155 6.06 17.75 -16.93
C THR A 155 6.23 16.83 -18.12
N TRP A 156 5.43 17.02 -19.17
CA TRP A 156 5.45 16.18 -20.37
C TRP A 156 6.56 16.57 -21.33
N LYS A 157 7.76 16.12 -21.00
CA LYS A 157 8.91 16.14 -21.90
C LYS A 157 9.21 14.71 -22.33
N GLU A 158 9.27 14.50 -23.65
CA GLU A 158 9.54 13.20 -24.25
C GLU A 158 10.76 12.53 -23.62
N GLY A 159 10.59 11.27 -23.21
CA GLY A 159 11.63 10.46 -22.58
C GLY A 159 12.04 10.85 -21.15
N CYS A 160 11.54 11.95 -20.56
CA CYS A 160 12.06 12.50 -19.30
C CYS A 160 11.19 12.27 -18.05
N ARG A 161 10.14 11.43 -18.12
CA ARG A 161 9.29 10.88 -17.03
C ARG A 161 9.11 11.64 -15.71
N LEU A 162 9.12 12.98 -15.76
CA LEU A 162 8.89 13.84 -14.61
C LEU A 162 7.42 13.76 -14.15
N ASP A 163 6.51 13.46 -15.09
CA ASP A 163 5.10 13.14 -14.83
C ASP A 163 4.89 12.09 -13.75
N PHE A 164 5.80 11.11 -13.64
CA PHE A 164 5.74 10.06 -12.62
C PHE A 164 5.64 10.62 -11.19
N LEU A 165 6.34 11.73 -10.91
CA LEU A 165 6.34 12.34 -9.57
C LEU A 165 5.06 13.13 -9.29
N PHE A 166 4.41 13.65 -10.33
CA PHE A 166 3.33 14.64 -10.18
C PHE A 166 1.93 14.12 -10.50
N GLN A 167 1.77 13.04 -11.28
CA GLN A 167 0.49 12.58 -11.82
C GLN A 167 -0.63 12.58 -10.76
N GLN A 168 -0.43 11.86 -9.66
CA GLN A 168 -1.40 11.75 -8.57
C GLN A 168 -1.64 13.09 -7.84
N SER A 169 -0.65 13.97 -7.80
CA SER A 169 -0.78 15.29 -7.18
C SER A 169 -1.58 16.26 -8.04
N PHE A 170 -1.51 16.13 -9.37
CA PHE A 170 -2.34 16.91 -10.29
C PHE A 170 -3.79 16.46 -10.22
N ASP A 171 -4.03 15.15 -10.18
CA ASP A 171 -5.37 14.59 -9.97
C ASP A 171 -5.97 15.10 -8.65
N LEU A 172 -5.19 15.03 -7.56
CA LEU A 172 -5.60 15.54 -6.25
C LEU A 172 -5.86 17.06 -6.23
N LEU A 173 -5.09 17.85 -6.98
CA LEU A 173 -5.35 19.28 -7.12
C LEU A 173 -6.70 19.53 -7.80
N VAL A 174 -7.04 18.75 -8.82
CA VAL A 174 -8.35 18.86 -9.49
C VAL A 174 -9.47 18.35 -8.60
N GLN A 175 -9.31 17.21 -7.94
CA GLN A 175 -10.28 16.64 -7.00
C GLN A 175 -10.61 17.61 -5.86
N SER A 176 -9.58 18.12 -5.17
CA SER A 176 -9.72 19.07 -4.06
C SER A 176 -10.26 20.43 -4.50
N TYR A 177 -10.03 20.85 -5.75
CA TYR A 177 -10.62 22.06 -6.32
C TYR A 177 -12.09 21.88 -6.69
N LEU A 178 -12.40 20.86 -7.49
CA LEU A 178 -13.73 20.67 -8.07
C LEU A 178 -14.76 20.25 -7.02
N SER A 179 -14.37 19.43 -6.04
CA SER A 179 -15.22 19.04 -4.90
C SER A 179 -15.88 20.25 -4.23
N GLN A 180 -15.18 21.38 -4.08
CA GLN A 180 -15.71 22.60 -3.48
C GLN A 180 -16.92 23.22 -4.22
N PHE A 181 -17.17 22.79 -5.46
CA PHE A 181 -18.30 23.24 -6.27
C PHE A 181 -19.38 22.17 -6.46
N VAL A 182 -19.04 20.89 -6.26
CA VAL A 182 -19.90 19.77 -6.67
C VAL A 182 -20.37 18.90 -5.49
N SER A 183 -19.76 19.01 -4.31
CA SER A 183 -20.08 18.16 -3.16
C SER A 183 -21.59 18.12 -2.83
N ASP A 184 -22.26 19.28 -2.80
CA ASP A 184 -23.68 19.37 -2.42
C ASP A 184 -24.65 18.70 -3.41
N SER A 185 -24.17 18.34 -4.61
CA SER A 185 -24.99 17.63 -5.60
C SER A 185 -24.48 16.24 -5.94
N ILE A 186 -23.54 15.71 -5.16
CA ILE A 186 -23.18 14.29 -5.12
C ILE A 186 -23.85 13.71 -3.88
N GLN A 187 -24.82 12.81 -4.09
CA GLN A 187 -25.53 12.15 -2.98
C GLN A 187 -25.07 10.70 -2.90
N ALA A 188 -24.41 10.34 -1.80
CA ALA A 188 -24.21 8.94 -1.42
C ALA A 188 -25.51 8.37 -0.87
N SER A 189 -25.82 7.12 -1.20
CA SER A 189 -26.85 6.37 -0.48
C SER A 189 -26.39 6.14 0.96
N ASN A 190 -27.34 6.13 1.92
CA ASN A 190 -27.03 5.90 3.33
C ASN A 190 -26.45 4.50 3.61
N ASP A 191 -26.67 3.54 2.70
CA ASP A 191 -26.04 2.23 2.77
C ASP A 191 -24.70 2.30 2.02
N ILE A 192 -23.63 1.75 2.64
CA ILE A 192 -22.28 1.60 2.06
C ILE A 192 -22.36 0.60 0.90
N ASN A 193 -23.02 1.00 -0.18
CA ASN A 193 -23.10 0.22 -1.40
C ASN A 193 -22.09 0.83 -2.36
N LEU A 194 -20.95 0.15 -2.52
CA LEU A 194 -19.85 0.54 -3.40
C LEU A 194 -20.26 0.63 -4.88
N ASP A 195 -21.46 0.15 -5.19
CA ASP A 195 -21.96 -0.05 -6.54
C ASP A 195 -23.28 0.72 -6.76
N TYR A 196 -23.22 1.72 -7.62
CA TYR A 196 -24.36 2.28 -8.37
C TYR A 196 -25.43 3.11 -7.63
N GLY A 197 -25.23 3.46 -6.36
CA GLY A 197 -26.16 4.33 -5.62
C GLY A 197 -25.95 5.85 -5.78
N ILE A 198 -24.83 6.27 -6.37
CA ILE A 198 -24.42 7.69 -6.31
C ILE A 198 -25.00 8.45 -7.49
N SER A 199 -25.94 9.33 -7.19
CA SER A 199 -26.54 10.22 -8.19
C SER A 199 -25.87 11.59 -8.15
N ILE A 200 -25.58 12.13 -9.34
CA ILE A 200 -25.07 13.49 -9.52
C ILE A 200 -26.20 14.36 -10.07
N ASP A 201 -26.67 15.31 -9.27
CA ASP A 201 -27.71 16.26 -9.68
C ASP A 201 -27.09 17.41 -10.49
N HIS A 202 -26.87 17.15 -11.78
CA HIS A 202 -26.31 18.11 -12.73
C HIS A 202 -27.17 19.39 -12.86
N LYS A 203 -28.47 19.34 -12.56
CA LYS A 203 -29.36 20.51 -12.66
C LYS A 203 -29.07 21.54 -11.57
N LYS A 204 -28.52 21.13 -10.43
CA LYS A 204 -28.09 22.05 -9.36
C LYS A 204 -26.80 22.78 -9.71
N MET A 205 -25.94 22.20 -10.54
CA MET A 205 -24.62 22.73 -10.83
C MET A 205 -24.50 23.45 -12.19
N CYS A 206 -25.36 23.10 -13.15
CA CYS A 206 -25.19 23.47 -14.57
C CYS A 206 -26.40 24.25 -15.09
N GLN A 207 -26.14 25.22 -15.96
CA GLN A 207 -27.19 26.00 -16.64
C GLN A 207 -27.59 25.37 -17.98
N THR A 208 -26.68 24.62 -18.61
CA THR A 208 -26.91 24.01 -19.92
C THR A 208 -26.55 22.53 -19.96
N PRO A 209 -27.12 21.74 -20.90
CA PRO A 209 -26.74 20.34 -21.10
C PRO A 209 -25.27 20.15 -21.49
N LEU A 210 -24.68 21.11 -22.20
CA LEU A 210 -23.26 21.07 -22.59
C LEU A 210 -22.34 21.21 -21.37
N GLU A 211 -22.68 22.11 -20.44
CA GLU A 211 -21.96 22.25 -19.18
C GLU A 211 -22.06 20.97 -18.34
N ALA A 212 -23.26 20.38 -18.28
CA ALA A 212 -23.49 19.12 -17.56
C ALA A 212 -22.64 17.98 -18.13
N HIS A 213 -22.62 17.82 -19.45
CA HIS A 213 -21.79 16.81 -20.09
C HIS A 213 -20.30 17.01 -19.83
N PHE A 214 -19.81 18.25 -19.97
CA PHE A 214 -18.41 18.57 -19.70
C PHE A 214 -18.04 18.28 -18.23
N LEU A 215 -18.86 18.68 -17.26
CA LEU A 215 -18.57 18.46 -15.85
C LEU A 215 -18.64 16.98 -15.46
N ASP A 216 -19.58 16.22 -16.02
CA ASP A 216 -19.65 14.77 -15.86
C ASP A 216 -18.36 14.07 -16.32
N GLU A 217 -17.83 14.46 -17.49
CA GLU A 217 -16.55 13.95 -17.98
C GLU A 217 -15.40 14.29 -17.04
N GLN A 218 -15.36 15.52 -16.50
CA GLN A 218 -14.29 15.94 -15.57
C GLN A 218 -14.40 15.22 -14.22
N ILE A 219 -15.60 15.04 -13.69
CA ILE A 219 -15.84 14.30 -12.45
C ILE A 219 -15.36 12.85 -12.59
N LYS A 220 -15.66 12.21 -13.74
CA LYS A 220 -15.24 10.85 -14.05
C LYS A 220 -13.74 10.75 -14.29
N LEU A 221 -13.15 11.65 -15.07
CA LEU A 221 -11.73 11.63 -15.41
C LEU A 221 -10.85 11.69 -14.17
N TYR A 222 -11.23 12.53 -13.19
CA TYR A 222 -10.45 12.75 -11.97
C TYR A 222 -11.01 12.00 -10.75
N ASN A 223 -12.01 11.11 -10.92
CA ASN A 223 -12.67 10.39 -9.83
C ASN A 223 -13.13 11.30 -8.66
N VAL A 224 -13.67 12.48 -8.99
CA VAL A 224 -14.08 13.47 -7.97
C VAL A 224 -15.24 12.96 -7.12
N GLN A 225 -16.06 12.07 -7.68
CA GLN A 225 -17.13 11.39 -6.96
C GLN A 225 -16.60 10.62 -5.75
N ASP A 226 -15.63 9.72 -5.97
CA ASP A 226 -15.05 8.89 -4.91
C ASP A 226 -14.32 9.75 -3.89
N TYR A 227 -13.62 10.79 -4.34
CA TYR A 227 -12.98 11.77 -3.47
C TYR A 227 -13.94 12.46 -2.48
N VAL A 228 -15.17 12.78 -2.94
CA VAL A 228 -16.18 13.45 -2.12
C VAL A 228 -16.74 12.51 -1.06
N ILE A 229 -17.04 11.26 -1.41
CA ILE A 229 -17.70 10.30 -0.50
C ILE A 229 -16.73 9.49 0.36
N ALA A 230 -15.41 9.56 0.08
CA ALA A 230 -14.43 8.68 0.72
C ALA A 230 -14.40 8.80 2.26
N GLU A 231 -14.58 10.00 2.80
CA GLU A 231 -14.60 10.20 4.26
C GLU A 231 -15.80 9.51 4.90
N ASP A 232 -17.00 9.62 4.31
CA ASP A 232 -18.21 8.96 4.82
C ASP A 232 -18.05 7.43 4.80
N ILE A 233 -17.46 6.88 3.74
CA ILE A 233 -17.17 5.44 3.64
C ILE A 233 -16.14 5.01 4.69
N ILE A 234 -15.08 5.79 4.88
CA ILE A 234 -14.05 5.52 5.90
C ILE A 234 -14.68 5.53 7.30
N GLU A 235 -15.53 6.50 7.62
CA GLU A 235 -16.19 6.58 8.92
C GLU A 235 -17.20 5.43 9.13
N GLY A 236 -17.96 5.08 8.09
CA GLY A 236 -18.88 3.94 8.11
C GLY A 236 -18.14 2.62 8.38
N LEU A 237 -17.06 2.36 7.65
CA LEU A 237 -16.22 1.18 7.87
C LEU A 237 -15.58 1.14 9.25
N ALA A 238 -15.05 2.26 9.73
CA ALA A 238 -14.44 2.32 11.04
C ALA A 238 -15.46 2.02 12.15
N SER A 239 -16.72 2.46 11.97
CA SER A 239 -17.81 2.19 12.91
C SER A 239 -18.14 0.68 12.98
N ASP A 240 -18.17 0.00 11.84
CA ASP A 240 -18.39 -1.46 11.77
C ASP A 240 -17.26 -2.24 12.47
N LEU A 241 -16.01 -1.74 12.40
CA LEU A 241 -14.84 -2.37 13.01
C LEU A 241 -14.75 -2.20 14.54
N VAL A 242 -15.37 -1.17 15.13
CA VAL A 242 -15.36 -0.95 16.59
C VAL A 242 -15.93 -2.15 17.36
N CYS A 243 -16.82 -2.93 16.73
CA CYS A 243 -17.35 -4.17 17.31
C CYS A 243 -16.34 -5.34 17.35
N MET A 244 -15.14 -5.20 16.78
CA MET A 244 -14.18 -6.30 16.57
C MET A 244 -12.78 -6.06 17.15
N GLU A 245 -12.55 -4.95 17.88
CA GLU A 245 -11.20 -4.60 18.35
C GLU A 245 -10.65 -5.54 19.43
N THR A 246 -9.41 -6.01 19.21
CA THR A 246 -8.59 -6.67 20.22
C THR A 246 -7.25 -5.93 20.37
N LYS A 247 -6.93 -5.49 21.60
CA LYS A 247 -5.68 -4.77 21.93
C LYS A 247 -4.46 -5.57 21.48
N SER A 248 -3.71 -5.03 20.51
CA SER A 248 -2.40 -5.55 20.12
C SER A 248 -1.28 -4.89 20.94
N VAL A 249 -0.27 -5.67 21.31
CA VAL A 249 0.95 -5.19 21.99
C VAL A 249 2.06 -4.84 20.98
N ILE A 250 1.88 -5.23 19.71
CA ILE A 250 2.87 -5.07 18.64
C ILE A 250 2.62 -3.78 17.86
N SER A 251 3.69 -3.03 17.57
CA SER A 251 3.61 -1.81 16.76
C SER A 251 3.37 -2.11 15.28
N ASN A 252 2.75 -1.17 14.55
CA ASN A 252 2.54 -1.34 13.10
C ASN A 252 3.83 -1.54 12.31
N GLU A 253 4.92 -0.90 12.73
CA GLU A 253 6.23 -1.07 12.09
C GLU A 253 6.75 -2.50 12.24
N ASP A 254 6.50 -3.14 13.38
CA ASP A 254 6.87 -4.54 13.61
C ASP A 254 6.01 -5.48 12.77
N LEU A 255 4.70 -5.21 12.67
CA LEU A 255 3.78 -5.98 11.81
C LEU A 255 4.20 -5.90 10.34
N LEU A 256 4.45 -4.68 9.83
CA LEU A 256 4.91 -4.47 8.45
C LEU A 256 6.23 -5.17 8.20
N PHE A 257 7.19 -5.07 9.13
CA PHE A 257 8.47 -5.75 9.03
C PHE A 257 8.30 -7.28 8.88
N ASP A 258 7.49 -7.89 9.74
CA ASP A 258 7.21 -9.33 9.68
C ASP A 258 6.49 -9.71 8.36
N ILE A 259 5.53 -8.91 7.91
CA ILE A 259 4.85 -9.09 6.62
C ILE A 259 5.86 -9.09 5.46
N TYR A 260 6.75 -8.10 5.39
CA TYR A 260 7.72 -7.99 4.29
C TYR A 260 8.72 -9.15 4.24
N GLU A 261 9.05 -9.77 5.39
CA GLU A 261 9.89 -10.97 5.43
C GLU A 261 9.12 -12.23 5.00
N LEU A 262 7.79 -12.26 5.17
CA LEU A 262 6.93 -13.38 4.78
C LEU A 262 6.48 -13.31 3.31
N ILE A 263 6.27 -12.11 2.76
CA ILE A 263 5.78 -11.92 1.37
C ILE A 263 6.55 -12.76 0.35
N PRO A 264 7.90 -12.77 0.30
CA PRO A 264 8.65 -13.57 -0.67
C PRO A 264 8.34 -15.07 -0.64
N LEU A 265 7.84 -15.59 0.48
CA LEU A 265 7.50 -17.02 0.63
C LEU A 265 6.11 -17.35 0.07
N TYR A 266 5.20 -16.39 0.00
CA TYR A 266 3.77 -16.64 -0.28
C TYR A 266 3.23 -15.95 -1.52
N ILE A 267 3.96 -14.98 -2.07
CA ILE A 267 3.47 -14.10 -3.13
C ILE A 267 2.98 -14.85 -4.37
N LYS A 268 3.64 -15.95 -4.77
CA LYS A 268 3.24 -16.78 -5.92
C LYS A 268 1.99 -17.61 -5.68
N SER A 269 1.65 -17.83 -4.41
CA SER A 269 0.47 -18.60 -4.00
C SER A 269 -0.65 -17.72 -3.48
N TRP A 270 -0.41 -16.42 -3.26
CA TRP A 270 -1.38 -15.54 -2.62
C TRP A 270 -2.58 -15.29 -3.53
N SER A 271 -3.76 -15.72 -3.10
CA SER A 271 -5.03 -15.41 -3.77
C SER A 271 -5.85 -14.48 -2.88
N PRO A 272 -6.12 -13.24 -3.32
CA PRO A 272 -6.96 -12.32 -2.56
C PRO A 272 -8.39 -12.84 -2.33
N ASP A 273 -8.98 -13.57 -3.28
CA ASP A 273 -10.32 -14.16 -3.16
C ASP A 273 -10.43 -15.14 -1.99
N LYS A 274 -9.34 -15.87 -1.73
CA LYS A 274 -9.22 -16.80 -0.59
C LYS A 274 -8.79 -16.11 0.69
N ASN A 275 -8.34 -14.85 0.61
CA ASN A 275 -7.84 -14.07 1.73
C ASN A 275 -8.66 -12.78 1.88
N LYS A 276 -9.98 -12.93 2.01
CA LYS A 276 -10.87 -11.82 2.36
C LYS A 276 -11.24 -11.81 3.86
N ILE A 277 -11.67 -10.65 4.33
CA ILE A 277 -12.24 -10.40 5.66
C ILE A 277 -13.68 -9.95 5.41
N VAL A 278 -14.66 -10.74 5.86
CA VAL A 278 -16.08 -10.40 5.74
C VAL A 278 -16.42 -9.43 6.88
N LEU A 279 -16.92 -8.24 6.53
CA LEU A 279 -17.27 -7.21 7.51
C LEU A 279 -18.72 -7.33 7.97
N ASN A 280 -19.62 -7.55 7.01
CA ASN A 280 -21.06 -7.72 7.21
C ASN A 280 -21.65 -8.53 6.05
N ASP A 281 -22.97 -8.69 5.98
CA ASP A 281 -23.68 -9.50 4.96
C ASP A 281 -23.49 -9.02 3.51
N GLN A 282 -22.90 -7.83 3.30
CA GLN A 282 -22.75 -7.21 1.98
C GLN A 282 -21.30 -6.91 1.62
N LEU A 283 -20.43 -6.59 2.58
CA LEU A 283 -19.09 -6.05 2.35
C LEU A 283 -17.98 -6.99 2.81
N ALA A 284 -16.92 -7.02 1.99
CA ALA A 284 -15.69 -7.71 2.29
C ALA A 284 -14.46 -6.85 1.96
N ILE A 285 -13.39 -7.08 2.73
CA ILE A 285 -12.05 -6.55 2.47
C ILE A 285 -11.22 -7.65 1.82
N PHE A 286 -10.76 -7.42 0.60
CA PHE A 286 -9.87 -8.33 -0.11
C PHE A 286 -8.41 -7.93 0.12
N LEU A 287 -7.62 -8.83 0.70
CA LEU A 287 -6.22 -8.57 1.00
C LEU A 287 -5.36 -8.81 -0.24
N VAL A 288 -4.73 -7.75 -0.76
CA VAL A 288 -3.95 -7.76 -2.00
C VAL A 288 -2.48 -7.39 -1.74
N MET A 289 -1.61 -7.66 -2.70
CA MET A 289 -0.19 -7.30 -2.63
C MET A 289 0.19 -6.46 -3.85
N ASP A 290 0.26 -5.15 -3.66
CA ASP A 290 0.56 -4.22 -4.75
C ASP A 290 2.06 -4.08 -4.89
N TYR A 291 2.65 -4.62 -5.96
CA TYR A 291 4.10 -4.56 -6.14
C TYR A 291 4.88 -5.10 -4.91
N GLY A 292 4.30 -6.05 -4.17
CA GLY A 292 4.88 -6.61 -2.96
C GLY A 292 4.69 -5.77 -1.69
N PHE A 293 3.85 -4.73 -1.73
CA PHE A 293 3.39 -4.00 -0.56
C PHE A 293 2.04 -4.53 -0.09
N PRO A 294 1.81 -4.66 1.23
CA PRO A 294 0.48 -4.99 1.73
C PRO A 294 -0.49 -3.90 1.33
N SER A 295 -1.66 -4.33 0.87
CA SER A 295 -2.75 -3.47 0.45
C SER A 295 -4.08 -4.20 0.61
N PHE A 296 -5.18 -3.48 0.49
CA PHE A 296 -6.49 -4.09 0.41
C PHE A 296 -7.44 -3.27 -0.44
N VAL A 297 -8.49 -3.92 -0.93
CA VAL A 297 -9.57 -3.29 -1.68
C VAL A 297 -10.91 -3.69 -1.09
N LEU A 298 -11.86 -2.77 -1.12
CA LEU A 298 -13.23 -3.01 -0.69
C LEU A 298 -14.07 -3.54 -1.86
N GLY A 299 -14.93 -4.51 -1.57
CA GLY A 299 -15.91 -5.02 -2.51
C GLY A 299 -17.05 -5.74 -1.79
N LYS A 300 -17.94 -6.32 -2.58
CA LYS A 300 -18.99 -7.21 -2.07
C LYS A 300 -18.42 -8.58 -1.74
N ILE A 301 -19.15 -9.34 -0.92
CA ILE A 301 -18.74 -10.71 -0.56
C ILE A 301 -18.54 -11.58 -1.81
N ASP A 302 -19.43 -11.47 -2.79
CA ASP A 302 -19.42 -12.31 -4.00
C ASP A 302 -18.57 -11.74 -5.14
N ASP A 303 -17.89 -10.60 -4.92
CA ASP A 303 -16.98 -10.05 -5.91
C ASP A 303 -15.70 -10.90 -6.02
N GLU A 304 -15.10 -10.86 -7.21
CA GLU A 304 -13.75 -11.36 -7.44
C GLU A 304 -12.74 -10.21 -7.31
N ALA A 305 -11.69 -10.42 -6.52
CA ALA A 305 -10.69 -9.40 -6.24
C ALA A 305 -10.00 -8.88 -7.51
N ALA A 306 -9.82 -9.73 -8.52
CA ALA A 306 -9.30 -9.35 -9.83
C ALA A 306 -10.10 -8.20 -10.45
N ASN A 307 -11.43 -8.20 -10.28
CA ASN A 307 -12.31 -7.14 -10.80
C ASN A 307 -12.18 -5.82 -10.03
N LEU A 308 -11.69 -5.87 -8.79
CA LEU A 308 -11.62 -4.73 -7.88
C LEU A 308 -10.28 -3.99 -7.93
N ILE A 309 -9.22 -4.53 -8.54
CA ILE A 309 -7.87 -3.96 -8.46
C ILE A 309 -7.75 -2.52 -9.01
N THR A 310 -8.64 -2.14 -9.93
CA THR A 310 -8.74 -0.76 -10.47
C THR A 310 -9.74 0.12 -9.72
N SER A 311 -10.25 -0.32 -8.57
CA SER A 311 -11.06 0.50 -7.67
C SER A 311 -10.21 1.57 -7.00
N THR A 312 -10.78 2.76 -6.83
CA THR A 312 -10.20 3.86 -6.03
C THR A 312 -10.34 3.60 -4.53
N PHE A 313 -11.30 2.79 -4.10
CA PHE A 313 -11.46 2.32 -2.72
C PHE A 313 -10.47 1.21 -2.36
N ARG A 314 -9.23 1.49 -2.68
CA ARG A 314 -8.04 0.71 -2.40
C ARG A 314 -7.23 1.44 -1.34
N PHE A 315 -6.57 0.67 -0.50
CA PHE A 315 -5.80 1.15 0.63
C PHE A 315 -4.46 0.45 0.64
N SER A 316 -3.39 1.18 0.94
CA SER A 316 -2.05 0.63 0.83
C SER A 316 -1.09 1.30 1.80
N TRP A 317 -0.08 0.54 2.25
CA TRP A 317 1.08 1.09 2.95
C TRP A 317 2.21 1.40 1.98
N SER A 318 2.77 2.60 2.08
CA SER A 318 3.94 2.99 1.29
C SER A 318 5.23 2.37 1.83
N VAL A 319 6.32 2.54 1.09
CA VAL A 319 7.67 2.18 1.55
C VAL A 319 8.13 2.99 2.77
N THR A 320 7.48 4.13 3.04
CA THR A 320 7.68 4.95 4.25
C THR A 320 6.69 4.61 5.36
N ASN A 321 5.96 3.49 5.23
CA ASN A 321 4.91 3.00 6.14
C ASN A 321 3.70 3.94 6.26
N GLU A 322 3.55 4.90 5.36
CA GLU A 322 2.39 5.79 5.32
C GLU A 322 1.18 5.01 4.79
N PHE A 323 0.09 5.01 5.55
CA PHE A 323 -1.15 4.37 5.15
C PHE A 323 -2.05 5.35 4.39
N ARG A 324 -2.47 4.98 3.18
CA ARG A 324 -3.18 5.86 2.26
C ARG A 324 -4.46 5.21 1.72
N CYS A 325 -5.48 6.03 1.48
CA CYS A 325 -6.67 5.69 0.69
C CYS A 325 -6.54 6.31 -0.71
N TRP A 326 -6.64 5.49 -1.76
CA TRP A 326 -6.45 5.96 -3.13
C TRP A 326 -7.59 6.85 -3.64
N ALA A 327 -8.80 6.73 -3.07
CA ALA A 327 -9.92 7.61 -3.38
C ALA A 327 -9.70 9.04 -2.85
N LYS A 328 -8.90 9.20 -1.78
CA LYS A 328 -8.64 10.50 -1.15
C LYS A 328 -7.26 10.55 -0.50
N LEU A 329 -6.25 10.89 -1.29
CA LEU A 329 -4.85 10.88 -0.86
C LEU A 329 -4.49 11.94 0.21
N ASP A 330 -5.34 12.94 0.44
CA ASP A 330 -5.18 13.95 1.47
C ASP A 330 -6.00 13.70 2.75
N VAL A 331 -6.62 12.53 2.89
CA VAL A 331 -7.41 12.19 4.08
C VAL A 331 -6.50 11.86 5.27
N GLU A 332 -6.69 12.58 6.36
CA GLU A 332 -6.05 12.32 7.65
C GLU A 332 -7.14 12.22 8.73
N SER A 333 -7.61 11.00 9.02
CA SER A 333 -8.64 10.75 10.03
C SER A 333 -8.26 9.60 10.96
N GLU A 334 -8.75 9.65 12.21
CA GLU A 334 -8.58 8.54 13.16
C GLU A 334 -9.27 7.26 12.66
N ALA A 335 -10.42 7.40 11.98
CA ALA A 335 -11.13 6.30 11.34
C ALA A 335 -10.26 5.56 10.32
N LEU A 336 -9.55 6.30 9.46
CA LEU A 336 -8.62 5.70 8.50
C LEU A 336 -7.54 4.88 9.22
N GLN A 337 -6.94 5.44 10.28
CA GLN A 337 -5.90 4.74 11.04
C GLN A 337 -6.43 3.49 11.73
N LYS A 338 -7.66 3.53 12.27
CA LYS A 338 -8.32 2.35 12.87
C LYS A 338 -8.48 1.22 11.87
N ILE A 339 -8.99 1.52 10.66
CA ILE A 339 -9.13 0.53 9.58
C ILE A 339 -7.77 -0.06 9.23
N GLY A 340 -6.77 0.81 9.01
CA GLY A 340 -5.41 0.37 8.69
C GLY A 340 -4.85 -0.58 9.74
N ASN A 341 -4.92 -0.22 11.02
CA ASN A 341 -4.41 -1.03 12.12
C ASN A 341 -5.07 -2.41 12.19
N PHE A 342 -6.40 -2.44 12.05
CA PHE A 342 -7.17 -3.68 12.04
C PHE A 342 -6.77 -4.59 10.88
N VAL A 343 -6.81 -4.07 9.65
CA VAL A 343 -6.52 -4.87 8.45
C VAL A 343 -5.07 -5.34 8.42
N LEU A 344 -4.12 -4.49 8.85
CA LEU A 344 -2.71 -4.85 8.91
C LEU A 344 -2.47 -6.05 9.84
N LYS A 345 -3.15 -6.08 10.98
CA LYS A 345 -3.09 -7.18 11.94
C LYS A 345 -3.68 -8.46 11.34
N GLU A 346 -4.83 -8.40 10.70
CA GLU A 346 -5.45 -9.55 10.02
C GLU A 346 -4.56 -10.09 8.89
N PHE A 347 -3.96 -9.19 8.10
CA PHE A 347 -3.00 -9.54 7.06
C PHE A 347 -1.80 -10.30 7.65
N HIS A 348 -1.19 -9.72 8.68
CA HIS A 348 -0.07 -10.34 9.40
C HIS A 348 -0.44 -11.73 9.95
N ASP A 349 -1.56 -11.83 10.67
CA ASP A 349 -1.98 -13.08 11.32
C ASP A 349 -2.27 -14.18 10.29
N LYS A 350 -2.88 -13.84 9.15
CA LYS A 350 -3.06 -14.79 8.03
C LYS A 350 -1.71 -15.28 7.50
N LEU A 351 -0.76 -14.39 7.22
CA LEU A 351 0.58 -14.79 6.77
C LEU A 351 1.32 -15.66 7.79
N VAL A 352 1.26 -15.32 9.07
CA VAL A 352 1.88 -16.12 10.14
C VAL A 352 1.22 -17.49 10.27
N SER A 353 -0.10 -17.58 10.13
CA SER A 353 -0.82 -18.86 10.18
C SER A 353 -0.40 -19.79 9.04
N LEU A 354 -0.28 -19.27 7.81
CA LEU A 354 0.24 -19.99 6.66
C LEU A 354 1.68 -20.46 6.88
N PHE A 355 2.49 -19.65 7.57
CA PHE A 355 3.84 -20.05 7.97
C PHE A 355 3.87 -21.15 9.03
N ALA A 356 2.93 -21.13 9.99
CA ALA A 356 2.83 -22.18 10.99
C ALA A 356 2.46 -23.53 10.36
N ILE A 357 1.54 -23.55 9.38
CA ILE A 357 1.14 -24.76 8.63
C ILE A 357 2.33 -25.34 7.85
N ARG A 358 3.23 -24.50 7.35
CA ARG A 358 4.45 -24.94 6.65
C ARG A 358 5.41 -25.74 7.54
N LYS A 359 5.32 -25.67 8.88
CA LYS A 359 6.16 -26.52 9.74
C LYS A 359 5.78 -27.98 9.49
N PRO A 360 6.67 -28.79 8.88
CA PRO A 360 6.42 -30.22 8.87
C PRO A 360 6.38 -30.68 10.33
N GLU A 361 5.46 -31.58 10.66
CA GLU A 361 5.66 -32.45 11.82
C GLU A 361 7.07 -33.00 11.73
N VAL A 362 7.83 -32.82 12.81
CA VAL A 362 9.22 -33.24 12.90
C VAL A 362 9.26 -34.75 12.64
N LYS A 363 9.54 -35.17 11.40
CA LYS A 363 9.93 -36.54 11.13
C LYS A 363 11.21 -36.79 11.91
N LYS A 364 11.17 -37.81 12.76
CA LYS A 364 12.31 -38.26 13.55
C LYS A 364 13.49 -38.53 12.60
N ILE A 365 14.55 -37.74 12.81
CA ILE A 365 15.97 -38.00 12.57
C ILE A 365 16.30 -38.99 11.45
N GLU A 366 16.77 -38.49 10.31
CA GLU A 366 17.79 -39.16 9.49
C GLU A 366 18.85 -38.15 9.02
N PRO A 367 20.10 -38.60 8.78
CA PRO A 367 21.24 -37.71 8.60
C PRO A 367 21.25 -37.07 7.21
N THR A 368 21.61 -35.79 7.19
CA THR A 368 21.81 -34.92 6.03
C THR A 368 22.76 -35.51 4.98
N GLU A 369 22.29 -35.60 3.73
CA GLU A 369 23.11 -35.37 2.54
C GLU A 369 22.64 -34.09 1.85
N TYR A 370 23.61 -33.22 1.58
CA TYR A 370 23.44 -31.96 0.87
C TYR A 370 23.19 -32.23 -0.62
N VAL A 371 21.97 -31.98 -1.10
CA VAL A 371 21.71 -31.75 -2.53
C VAL A 371 20.77 -30.57 -2.70
N ASN A 372 21.07 -29.80 -3.73
CA ASN A 372 20.59 -28.48 -4.09
C ASN A 372 19.11 -28.54 -4.56
N ASP A 373 18.15 -28.27 -3.66
CA ASP A 373 16.72 -28.62 -3.88
C ASP A 373 15.73 -27.43 -3.80
N TYR A 374 16.17 -26.21 -4.10
CA TYR A 374 15.30 -25.01 -4.04
C TYR A 374 14.15 -25.01 -5.08
N ALA A 375 14.20 -25.87 -6.10
CA ALA A 375 13.23 -25.88 -7.19
C ALA A 375 12.09 -26.90 -7.01
N TYR A 376 12.29 -27.96 -6.21
CA TYR A 376 11.28 -29.01 -6.01
C TYR A 376 10.35 -28.78 -4.81
N GLU A 377 10.74 -27.97 -3.82
CA GLU A 377 9.86 -27.61 -2.69
C GLU A 377 8.69 -26.69 -3.07
N VAL A 378 8.78 -25.94 -4.18
CA VAL A 378 7.75 -24.97 -4.60
C VAL A 378 6.54 -25.66 -5.24
N ALA A 379 6.76 -26.76 -5.98
CA ALA A 379 5.70 -27.43 -6.75
C ALA A 379 4.79 -28.33 -5.88
N ASP A 380 5.34 -29.00 -4.86
CA ASP A 380 4.58 -29.85 -3.93
C ASP A 380 3.80 -29.03 -2.88
N PHE A 381 4.19 -27.78 -2.67
CA PHE A 381 3.54 -26.83 -1.77
C PHE A 381 2.23 -26.26 -2.34
N THR A 382 2.17 -25.94 -3.63
CA THR A 382 0.96 -25.39 -4.27
C THR A 382 -0.25 -26.30 -4.06
N THR A 383 -0.04 -27.62 -4.12
CA THR A 383 -1.08 -28.63 -3.87
C THR A 383 -1.52 -28.67 -2.40
N LYS A 384 -0.57 -28.62 -1.45
CA LYS A 384 -0.88 -28.60 0.00
C LYS A 384 -1.49 -27.28 0.47
N TYR A 385 -1.10 -26.17 -0.16
CA TYR A 385 -1.69 -24.85 0.01
C TYR A 385 -3.16 -24.86 -0.40
N TYR A 386 -3.48 -25.40 -1.59
CA TYR A 386 -4.87 -25.53 -2.03
C TYR A 386 -5.67 -26.56 -1.22
N GLN A 387 -5.05 -27.61 -0.70
CA GLN A 387 -5.70 -28.56 0.22
C GLN A 387 -6.02 -27.93 1.58
N ALA A 388 -5.12 -27.12 2.16
CA ALA A 388 -5.39 -26.40 3.40
C ALA A 388 -6.52 -25.37 3.25
N LEU A 389 -6.58 -24.68 2.09
CA LEU A 389 -7.64 -23.70 1.81
C LEU A 389 -9.00 -24.35 1.57
N SER A 390 -9.04 -25.50 0.90
CA SER A 390 -10.29 -26.27 0.71
C SER A 390 -10.81 -26.90 2.00
N ILE A 391 -9.95 -27.15 2.98
CA ILE A 391 -10.37 -27.59 4.32
C ILE A 391 -10.97 -26.40 5.11
N SER A 392 -10.45 -25.17 4.97
CA SER A 392 -11.07 -23.98 5.59
C SER A 392 -12.42 -23.59 4.98
N ASP A 393 -12.69 -23.91 3.71
CA ASP A 393 -13.98 -23.67 3.06
C ASP A 393 -15.10 -24.59 3.62
N SER A 394 -14.75 -25.69 4.30
CA SER A 394 -15.71 -26.65 4.88
C SER A 394 -16.11 -26.32 6.33
N VAL A 395 -15.53 -25.27 6.93
CA VAL A 395 -15.90 -24.80 8.26
C VAL A 395 -16.87 -23.64 8.11
N LYS A 396 -18.15 -23.90 8.39
CA LYS A 396 -19.15 -22.86 8.64
C LYS A 396 -18.55 -21.76 9.52
N GLU A 397 -18.82 -20.52 9.12
CA GLU A 397 -18.71 -19.31 9.92
C GLU A 397 -18.82 -19.64 11.41
N ASN A 398 -17.73 -19.50 12.14
CA ASN A 398 -17.76 -19.60 13.57
C ASN A 398 -16.91 -18.48 14.15
N GLN A 399 -17.66 -17.47 14.62
CA GLN A 399 -17.59 -16.95 15.96
C GLN A 399 -16.21 -17.04 16.62
N CYS A 400 -15.66 -15.84 16.82
CA CYS A 400 -14.72 -15.45 17.86
C CYS A 400 -14.52 -16.54 18.93
N SER A 401 -13.47 -17.35 18.76
CA SER A 401 -12.85 -17.99 19.91
C SER A 401 -11.89 -16.98 20.51
N ASP A 402 -12.38 -16.31 21.55
CA ASP A 402 -11.67 -15.41 22.46
C ASP A 402 -10.48 -16.12 23.11
N ALA A 403 -9.38 -16.25 22.38
CA ALA A 403 -8.08 -16.52 22.95
C ALA A 403 -7.20 -15.31 22.63
N GLN A 404 -6.90 -14.50 23.65
CA GLN A 404 -5.88 -13.45 23.57
C GLN A 404 -4.62 -14.06 22.95
N ARG A 405 -4.36 -13.77 21.67
CA ARG A 405 -3.16 -14.25 20.99
C ARG A 405 -1.97 -13.44 21.48
N ILE A 406 -1.23 -14.04 22.40
CA ILE A 406 -0.05 -13.47 23.02
C ILE A 406 1.08 -13.44 21.97
N ASN A 407 1.35 -12.27 21.37
CA ASN A 407 2.35 -12.11 20.32
C ASN A 407 3.66 -11.46 20.82
N VAL A 408 4.80 -12.07 20.46
CA VAL A 408 6.16 -11.60 20.78
C VAL A 408 6.55 -10.47 19.82
N PRO A 409 7.08 -9.33 20.27
CA PRO A 409 7.53 -8.25 19.39
C PRO A 409 8.84 -8.57 18.68
N SER A 410 9.08 -7.97 17.51
CA SER A 410 10.41 -7.96 16.88
C SER A 410 11.32 -6.93 17.57
N MET A 411 12.65 -7.12 17.52
CA MET A 411 13.59 -6.20 18.19
C MET A 411 14.99 -6.22 17.57
N MET A 412 15.73 -5.13 17.77
CA MET A 412 17.12 -5.02 17.35
C MET A 412 17.96 -6.11 18.00
N MET A 413 18.90 -6.69 17.25
CA MET A 413 19.70 -7.81 17.70
C MET A 413 20.54 -7.49 18.93
N SER A 414 21.07 -6.28 19.03
CA SER A 414 21.77 -5.76 20.22
C SER A 414 20.86 -5.70 21.45
N SER A 415 19.66 -5.14 21.29
CA SER A 415 18.64 -5.05 22.34
C SER A 415 18.17 -6.43 22.77
N PHE A 416 17.93 -7.34 21.82
CA PHE A 416 17.56 -8.72 22.08
C PHE A 416 18.62 -9.42 22.92
N PHE A 417 19.89 -9.42 22.49
CA PHE A 417 20.95 -10.10 23.24
C PHE A 417 21.17 -9.47 24.62
N THR A 418 21.13 -8.14 24.72
CA THR A 418 21.25 -7.45 26.00
C THR A 418 20.11 -7.83 26.96
N PHE A 419 18.88 -7.90 26.45
CA PHE A 419 17.71 -8.29 27.25
C PHE A 419 17.77 -9.76 27.66
N MET A 420 18.15 -10.67 26.75
CA MET A 420 18.33 -12.08 27.06
C MET A 420 19.44 -12.31 28.11
N GLN A 421 20.55 -11.57 28.04
CA GLN A 421 21.64 -11.61 29.01
C GLN A 421 21.19 -11.11 30.38
N LYS A 422 20.52 -9.96 30.44
CA LYS A 422 20.12 -9.32 31.70
C LYS A 422 18.97 -10.05 32.39
N THR A 423 17.98 -10.49 31.64
CA THR A 423 16.70 -10.93 32.18
C THR A 423 16.59 -12.45 32.31
N PHE A 424 17.26 -13.19 31.43
CA PHE A 424 17.16 -14.66 31.35
C PHE A 424 18.49 -15.38 31.58
N ASP A 425 19.53 -14.66 32.01
CA ASP A 425 20.89 -15.18 32.25
C ASP A 425 21.43 -15.99 31.06
N CYS A 426 21.13 -15.51 29.84
CA CYS A 426 21.63 -16.14 28.63
C CYS A 426 23.05 -15.68 28.35
N LYS A 427 23.92 -16.61 27.94
CA LYS A 427 25.25 -16.32 27.42
C LYS A 427 25.18 -16.09 25.92
N VAL A 428 25.99 -15.16 25.44
CA VAL A 428 26.04 -14.75 24.03
C VAL A 428 27.50 -14.66 23.60
N ASP A 429 27.87 -15.42 22.57
CA ASP A 429 29.23 -15.45 22.00
C ASP A 429 29.24 -15.27 20.49
N ASN A 430 30.39 -14.89 19.94
CA ASN A 430 30.62 -14.88 18.50
C ASN A 430 30.87 -16.31 18.00
N GLY A 431 30.16 -16.69 16.93
CA GLY A 431 30.31 -17.95 16.22
C GLY A 431 31.33 -17.86 15.08
N LYS A 432 31.26 -18.81 14.13
CA LYS A 432 32.16 -18.81 12.96
C LYS A 432 31.70 -17.73 11.98
N GLY A 433 32.63 -16.89 11.52
CA GLY A 433 32.31 -15.78 10.62
C GLY A 433 31.47 -14.72 11.31
N SER A 434 30.30 -14.42 10.77
CA SER A 434 29.36 -13.46 11.33
C SER A 434 28.24 -14.13 12.13
N GLU A 435 28.40 -15.36 12.62
CA GLU A 435 27.37 -15.98 13.45
C GLU A 435 27.39 -15.45 14.90
N MET A 436 26.24 -15.43 15.56
CA MET A 436 26.10 -15.18 16.99
C MET A 436 25.42 -16.36 17.66
N LYS A 437 26.00 -16.85 18.75
CA LYS A 437 25.50 -17.99 19.51
C LYS A 437 24.87 -17.49 20.79
N ILE A 438 23.67 -17.96 21.10
CA ILE A 438 22.98 -17.68 22.36
C ILE A 438 22.56 -18.98 23.03
N TRP A 439 22.78 -19.07 24.35
CA TRP A 439 22.34 -20.21 25.15
C TRP A 439 22.12 -19.83 26.62
N ARG A 440 21.22 -20.54 27.28
CA ARG A 440 21.04 -20.55 28.74
C ARG A 440 21.69 -21.80 29.32
N ASN A 441 22.17 -21.77 30.57
CA ASN A 441 22.69 -22.97 31.23
C ASN A 441 21.63 -24.10 31.19
N GLY A 442 22.02 -25.27 30.67
CA GLY A 442 21.12 -26.42 30.48
C GLY A 442 20.34 -26.45 29.16
N SER A 443 20.36 -25.39 28.35
CA SER A 443 19.68 -25.34 27.05
C SER A 443 20.63 -25.61 25.87
N LYS A 444 20.05 -25.86 24.69
CA LYS A 444 20.82 -26.05 23.44
C LYS A 444 21.20 -24.69 22.86
N ILE A 445 22.44 -24.59 22.37
CA ILE A 445 22.93 -23.38 21.68
C ILE A 445 22.08 -23.11 20.44
N TYR A 446 21.61 -21.88 20.29
CA TYR A 446 20.97 -21.37 19.08
C TYR A 446 21.94 -20.45 18.36
N THR A 447 22.14 -20.66 17.06
CA THR A 447 23.01 -19.83 16.22
C THR A 447 22.16 -18.93 15.34
N LEU A 448 22.42 -17.62 15.41
CA LEU A 448 21.82 -16.57 14.60
C LEU A 448 22.88 -16.05 13.62
N GLY A 449 22.58 -16.05 12.32
CA GLY A 449 23.46 -15.41 11.33
C GLY A 449 23.38 -13.89 11.43
N ARG A 450 24.53 -13.20 11.56
CA ARG A 450 24.64 -11.73 11.45
C ARG A 450 25.02 -11.42 10.01
N HIS A 451 24.07 -11.02 9.18
CA HIS A 451 24.42 -10.61 7.81
C HIS A 451 24.84 -9.13 7.75
N LYS A 452 24.54 -8.33 8.80
CA LYS A 452 24.90 -6.91 8.96
C LYS A 452 25.12 -6.52 10.43
N GLN A 453 25.70 -5.34 10.66
CA GLN A 453 25.82 -4.76 12.00
C GLN A 453 24.44 -4.39 12.55
N ASP A 454 24.07 -4.98 13.69
CA ASP A 454 22.83 -4.77 14.45
C ASP A 454 21.52 -4.79 13.62
N GLN A 455 21.16 -5.96 13.10
CA GLN A 455 19.91 -6.15 12.35
C GLN A 455 18.69 -6.34 13.27
N LYS A 456 17.49 -5.92 12.83
CA LYS A 456 16.23 -6.24 13.52
C LYS A 456 15.91 -7.74 13.37
N ILE A 457 15.61 -8.42 14.47
CA ILE A 457 15.25 -9.85 14.51
C ILE A 457 13.71 -9.96 14.43
N PRO A 458 13.14 -10.65 13.42
CA PRO A 458 11.69 -10.87 13.32
C PRO A 458 11.11 -11.59 14.54
N SER A 459 9.85 -11.29 14.88
CA SER A 459 9.15 -11.87 16.04
C SER A 459 9.18 -13.40 16.02
N LEU A 460 9.04 -13.98 14.83
CA LEU A 460 9.02 -15.42 14.61
C LEU A 460 10.38 -16.08 14.90
N LEU A 461 11.47 -15.39 14.58
CA LEU A 461 12.82 -15.85 14.87
C LEU A 461 13.09 -15.77 16.38
N ILE A 462 12.61 -14.72 17.05
CA ILE A 462 12.66 -14.61 18.51
C ILE A 462 11.88 -15.76 19.16
N LYS A 463 10.63 -16.03 18.73
CA LYS A 463 9.83 -17.18 19.21
C LYS A 463 10.60 -18.51 19.07
N LYS A 464 11.36 -18.71 17.98
CA LYS A 464 12.21 -19.89 17.80
C LYS A 464 13.37 -19.95 18.81
N VAL A 465 14.02 -18.82 19.06
CA VAL A 465 15.11 -18.71 20.04
C VAL A 465 14.56 -18.99 21.44
N LEU A 466 13.47 -18.33 21.86
CA LEU A 466 12.85 -18.53 23.18
C LEU A 466 12.49 -19.99 23.42
N LYS A 467 11.83 -20.63 22.44
CA LYS A 467 11.50 -22.06 22.52
C LYS A 467 12.74 -22.95 22.66
N ARG A 468 13.86 -22.61 22.01
CA ARG A 468 15.10 -23.39 22.10
C ARG A 468 15.79 -23.24 23.45
N LEU A 469 15.62 -22.07 24.08
CA LEU A 469 16.20 -21.69 25.36
C LEU A 469 15.29 -22.01 26.56
N ASP A 470 14.16 -22.66 26.29
CA ASP A 470 13.16 -23.06 27.28
C ASP A 470 12.57 -21.85 28.04
N ILE A 471 12.28 -20.77 27.30
CA ILE A 471 11.61 -19.57 27.80
C ILE A 471 10.21 -19.50 27.19
N THR A 472 9.20 -19.41 28.05
CA THR A 472 7.80 -19.34 27.61
C THR A 472 7.45 -17.96 27.06
N THR A 473 6.42 -17.89 26.21
CA THR A 473 6.01 -16.60 25.60
C THR A 473 5.42 -15.66 26.66
N GLU A 474 4.74 -16.23 27.65
CA GLU A 474 4.15 -15.54 28.79
C GLU A 474 5.24 -14.95 29.71
N GLU A 475 6.25 -15.76 30.05
CA GLU A 475 7.40 -15.32 30.85
C GLU A 475 8.15 -14.18 30.15
N TRP A 476 8.41 -14.32 28.85
CA TRP A 476 9.03 -13.29 28.00
C TRP A 476 8.29 -11.95 28.06
N LEU A 477 6.99 -11.96 27.83
CA LEU A 477 6.19 -10.73 27.78
C LEU A 477 5.96 -10.12 29.16
N SER A 478 5.86 -10.95 30.21
CA SER A 478 5.79 -10.45 31.58
C SER A 478 7.07 -9.69 31.98
N SER A 479 8.22 -10.14 31.47
CA SER A 479 9.52 -9.54 31.70
C SER A 479 9.72 -8.26 30.88
N LEU A 480 9.22 -8.21 29.64
CA LEU A 480 9.24 -6.99 28.81
C LEU A 480 8.39 -5.86 29.40
N LYS A 481 7.31 -6.17 30.11
CA LYS A 481 6.49 -5.16 30.81
C LYS A 481 7.15 -4.59 32.07
N LYS A 482 8.19 -5.26 32.59
CA LYS A 482 8.90 -4.88 33.83
C LYS A 482 10.26 -4.24 33.57
N SER A 483 10.78 -4.32 32.33
CA SER A 483 12.01 -3.67 31.87
C SER A 483 11.73 -2.31 31.28
#